data_AF-A0A927HE19-F1
#
_entry.id   AF-A0A927HE19-F1
#
_cell.length_a   1.000
_cell.length_b   1.000
_cell.length_c   1.000
_cell.angle_alpha   90.00
_cell.angle_beta   90.00
_cell.angle_gamma   90.00
#
_symmetry.space_group_name_H-M   'P 1'
#
loop_
_entity.id
_entity.type
_entity.pdbx_description
1 polymer ?
#
loop_
_entity_poly.entity_id
_entity_poly.type
_entity_poly.pdbx_seq_one_letter_code
_entity_poly.pdbx_strand_id
1 'polypeptide(L)'
;MRLFLLLGGLLALMSCAIADNAVDRATFDVQGQRLLMGGEITSRTPATFERLLAENPQITTIVQTYMPGSLDDEAVTRMGYALRNAGLNTHLTAQSEIYSGAVDLFLAGNRRSMARGAVIGVHSWADGFGEGAAYPRDAREHRGNVAYTRDMLGSAAFYWFSLQAAPSSGIHEMTQAEIARYGLLTEPIRN
;
A
#
# COMPACT_ATOMS: atom_id res chain seq x y z
N MET A 1 -27.25 43.21 14.69
CA MET A 1 -26.63 42.13 15.49
C MET A 1 -25.77 41.32 14.54
N ARG A 2 -24.45 41.33 14.75
CA ARG A 2 -23.43 40.85 13.81
C ARG A 2 -23.48 39.31 13.69
N LEU A 3 -23.74 38.81 12.48
CA LEU A 3 -23.57 37.40 12.12
C LEU A 3 -22.18 37.26 11.48
N PHE A 4 -21.19 36.93 12.29
CA PHE A 4 -19.90 36.43 11.85
C PHE A 4 -19.59 35.17 12.65
N LEU A 5 -18.90 34.23 11.99
CA LEU A 5 -18.39 32.93 12.45
C LEU A 5 -19.23 31.76 11.96
N LEU A 6 -18.79 31.18 10.84
CA LEU A 6 -18.76 29.74 10.55
C LEU A 6 -17.99 29.49 9.23
N LEU A 7 -16.78 30.04 9.10
CA LEU A 7 -15.91 29.76 7.93
C LEU A 7 -14.46 29.40 8.31
N GLY A 8 -14.23 28.94 9.54
CA GLY A 8 -12.89 28.60 10.05
C GLY A 8 -12.58 27.10 10.18
N GLY A 9 -13.58 26.21 10.11
CA GLY A 9 -13.41 24.79 10.43
C GLY A 9 -12.81 23.95 9.30
N LEU A 10 -13.13 24.25 8.04
CA LEU A 10 -12.72 23.41 6.89
C LEU A 10 -11.23 23.59 6.51
N LEU A 11 -10.65 24.79 6.71
CA LEU A 11 -9.26 25.08 6.36
C LEU A 11 -8.24 24.44 7.33
N ALA A 12 -8.58 24.30 8.61
CA ALA A 12 -7.65 23.76 9.60
C ALA A 12 -7.44 22.24 9.47
N LEU A 13 -8.50 21.47 9.18
CA LEU A 13 -8.43 20.01 9.02
C LEU A 13 -7.64 19.59 7.77
N MET A 14 -7.85 20.30 6.65
CA MET A 14 -7.09 20.06 5.41
C MET A 14 -5.60 20.41 5.56
N SER A 15 -5.28 21.44 6.35
CA SER A 15 -3.89 21.81 6.64
C SER A 15 -3.14 20.71 7.41
N CYS A 16 -3.80 20.00 8.33
CA CYS A 16 -3.19 18.91 9.08
C CYS A 16 -2.93 17.68 8.21
N ALA A 17 -3.89 17.26 7.38
CA ALA A 17 -3.72 16.11 6.49
C ALA A 17 -2.60 16.33 5.45
N ILE A 18 -2.50 17.54 4.88
CA ILE A 18 -1.41 17.90 3.94
C ILE A 18 -0.06 17.88 4.66
N ALA A 19 0.01 18.45 5.88
CA ALA A 19 1.24 18.44 6.65
C ALA A 19 1.67 17.01 7.02
N ASP A 20 0.72 16.14 7.38
CA ASP A 20 0.99 14.75 7.75
C ASP A 20 1.51 13.91 6.57
N ASN A 21 0.96 14.10 5.37
CA ASN A 21 1.43 13.43 4.15
C ASN A 21 2.78 13.98 3.63
N ALA A 22 3.25 15.12 4.14
CA ALA A 22 4.49 15.77 3.71
C ALA A 22 5.68 15.50 4.65
N VAL A 23 5.62 14.42 5.44
CA VAL A 23 6.68 14.03 6.40
C VAL A 23 7.21 12.64 6.07
N ASP A 24 8.49 12.40 6.34
CA ASP A 24 9.11 11.09 6.21
C ASP A 24 8.65 10.18 7.35
N ARG A 25 7.79 9.21 7.03
CA ARG A 25 7.29 8.19 7.98
C ARG A 25 7.76 6.78 7.65
N ALA A 26 8.32 6.59 6.45
CA ALA A 26 8.89 5.32 6.02
C ALA A 26 10.36 5.20 6.45
N THR A 27 10.76 3.99 6.84
CA THR A 27 12.14 3.64 7.18
C THR A 27 12.73 2.70 6.14
N PHE A 28 14.04 2.80 5.93
CA PHE A 28 14.76 2.04 4.93
C PHE A 28 16.09 1.54 5.49
N ASP A 29 16.42 0.28 5.22
CA ASP A 29 17.71 -0.32 5.57
C ASP A 29 18.21 -1.24 4.45
N VAL A 30 19.40 -0.94 3.92
CA VAL A 30 20.00 -1.71 2.82
C VAL A 30 20.88 -2.81 3.40
N GLN A 31 20.49 -4.05 3.14
CA GLN A 31 21.19 -5.25 3.59
C GLN A 31 21.59 -6.13 2.39
N GLY A 32 22.76 -5.85 1.82
CA GLY A 32 23.24 -6.56 0.64
C GLY A 32 22.30 -6.37 -0.54
N GLN A 33 21.62 -7.44 -0.96
CA GLN A 33 20.64 -7.44 -2.07
C GLN A 33 19.21 -7.13 -1.62
N ARG A 34 19.00 -6.80 -0.35
CA ARG A 34 17.68 -6.55 0.23
C ARG A 34 17.56 -5.10 0.65
N LEU A 35 16.42 -4.49 0.35
CA LEU A 35 16.00 -3.24 0.97
C LEU A 35 14.87 -3.56 1.94
N LEU A 36 15.16 -3.45 3.23
CA LEU A 36 14.11 -3.51 4.24
C LEU A 36 13.38 -2.18 4.24
N MET A 37 12.05 -2.24 4.19
CA MET A 37 11.18 -1.08 4.19
C MET A 37 10.13 -1.23 5.29
N GLY A 38 9.93 -0.16 6.08
CA GLY A 38 8.96 -0.11 7.15
C GLY A 38 8.26 1.24 7.19
N GLY A 39 7.28 1.37 8.09
CA GLY A 39 6.55 2.61 8.30
C GLY A 39 5.51 2.90 7.22
N GLU A 40 4.95 4.10 7.31
CA GLU A 40 3.83 4.55 6.47
C GLU A 40 4.34 5.23 5.19
N ILE A 41 3.72 4.91 4.05
CA ILE A 41 4.02 5.51 2.77
C ILE A 41 3.36 6.90 2.70
N THR A 42 4.15 7.92 2.41
CA THR A 42 3.70 9.30 2.24
C THR A 42 4.15 9.84 0.89
N SER A 43 3.74 11.06 0.55
CA SER A 43 4.15 11.74 -0.68
C SER A 43 5.68 11.86 -0.86
N ARG A 44 6.45 11.79 0.24
CA ARG A 44 7.92 11.84 0.20
C ARG A 44 8.61 10.50 -0.04
N THR A 45 7.94 9.41 0.33
CA THR A 45 8.50 8.05 0.28
C THR A 45 9.04 7.66 -1.10
N PRO A 46 8.36 7.94 -2.23
CA PRO A 46 8.85 7.53 -3.55
C PRO A 46 10.23 8.08 -3.90
N ALA A 47 10.51 9.35 -3.57
CA ALA A 47 11.79 9.96 -3.91
C ALA A 47 12.96 9.31 -3.18
N THR A 48 12.78 8.93 -1.91
CA THR A 48 13.79 8.19 -1.14
C THR A 48 13.93 6.75 -1.63
N PHE A 49 12.83 6.07 -1.91
CA PHE A 49 12.84 4.71 -2.45
C PHE A 49 13.60 4.63 -3.79
N GLU A 50 13.25 5.48 -4.75
CA GLU A 50 13.88 5.52 -6.08
C GLU A 50 15.38 5.87 -5.99
N ARG A 51 15.74 6.84 -5.13
CA ARG A 51 17.15 7.19 -4.89
C ARG A 51 17.93 5.99 -4.34
N LEU A 52 17.40 5.29 -3.35
CA LEU A 52 18.07 4.12 -2.77
C LEU A 52 18.26 3.00 -3.78
N LEU A 53 17.28 2.74 -4.65
CA LEU A 53 17.41 1.76 -5.72
C LEU A 53 18.48 2.16 -6.75
N ALA A 54 18.55 3.44 -7.10
CA ALA A 54 19.57 3.96 -8.02
C ALA A 54 20.99 3.87 -7.42
N GLU A 55 21.14 4.16 -6.13
CA GLU A 55 22.42 4.09 -5.42
C GLU A 55 22.87 2.66 -5.09
N ASN A 56 21.94 1.70 -5.08
CA ASN A 56 22.17 0.32 -4.68
C ASN A 56 21.63 -0.67 -5.74
N PRO A 57 22.25 -0.72 -6.94
CA PRO A 57 21.76 -1.54 -8.06
C PRO A 57 21.82 -3.05 -7.79
N GLN A 58 22.50 -3.49 -6.73
CA GLN A 58 22.51 -4.88 -6.28
C GLN A 58 21.21 -5.31 -5.59
N ILE A 59 20.33 -4.38 -5.21
CA ILE A 59 19.05 -4.72 -4.60
C ILE A 59 18.20 -5.49 -5.60
N THR A 60 17.72 -6.66 -5.19
CA THR A 60 16.81 -7.49 -5.97
C THR A 60 15.50 -7.77 -5.25
N THR A 61 15.43 -7.47 -3.95
CA THR A 61 14.27 -7.80 -3.11
C THR A 61 13.94 -6.68 -2.15
N ILE A 62 12.68 -6.27 -2.14
CA ILE A 62 12.10 -5.40 -1.11
C ILE A 62 11.53 -6.30 -0.02
N VAL A 63 12.03 -6.14 1.20
CA VAL A 63 11.54 -6.84 2.38
C VAL A 63 10.67 -5.86 3.17
N GLN A 64 9.36 -6.05 3.14
CA GLN A 64 8.47 -5.19 3.91
C GLN A 64 8.41 -5.69 5.34
N THR A 65 8.62 -4.80 6.30
CA THR A 65 8.65 -5.11 7.74
C THR A 65 7.28 -4.83 8.35
N TYR A 66 7.18 -3.93 9.32
CA TYR A 66 5.90 -3.38 9.76
C TYR A 66 5.56 -2.16 8.89
N MET A 67 4.47 -2.23 8.14
CA MET A 67 3.99 -1.16 7.27
C MET A 67 2.48 -0.97 7.44
N PRO A 68 2.02 0.07 8.17
CA PRO A 68 0.61 0.29 8.45
C PRO A 68 -0.21 0.74 7.23
N GLY A 69 0.45 1.09 6.12
CA GLY A 69 -0.23 1.50 4.90
C GLY A 69 0.36 2.74 4.27
N SER A 70 -0.52 3.56 3.70
CA SER A 70 -0.20 4.77 2.96
C SER A 70 -1.16 5.91 3.32
N LEU A 71 -0.65 7.13 3.28
CA LEU A 71 -1.46 8.36 3.23
C LEU A 71 -1.68 8.86 1.80
N ASP A 72 -1.04 8.20 0.83
CA ASP A 72 -0.97 8.67 -0.55
C ASP A 72 -0.97 7.50 -1.54
N ASP A 73 -2.10 7.28 -2.20
CA ASP A 73 -2.29 6.19 -3.17
C ASP A 73 -1.47 6.39 -4.46
N GLU A 74 -1.17 7.64 -4.83
CA GLU A 74 -0.32 7.94 -5.97
C GLU A 74 1.13 7.55 -5.68
N ALA A 75 1.61 7.82 -4.46
CA ALA A 75 2.92 7.38 -4.00
C ALA A 75 3.05 5.85 -4.05
N VAL A 76 2.05 5.11 -3.59
CA VAL A 76 2.00 3.63 -3.68
C VAL A 76 2.06 3.18 -5.13
N THR A 77 1.22 3.75 -6.00
CA THR A 77 1.15 3.39 -7.41
C THR A 77 2.48 3.65 -8.13
N ARG A 78 3.10 4.82 -7.90
CA ARG A 78 4.41 5.19 -8.45
C ARG A 78 5.49 4.20 -8.01
N MET A 79 5.57 3.91 -6.71
CA MET A 79 6.54 2.97 -6.17
C MET A 79 6.31 1.55 -6.69
N GLY A 80 5.05 1.12 -6.80
CA GLY A 80 4.67 -0.17 -7.34
C GLY A 80 5.14 -0.37 -8.78
N TYR A 81 4.85 0.58 -9.68
CA TYR A 81 5.35 0.49 -11.05
C TYR A 81 6.88 0.58 -11.13
N ALA A 82 7.53 1.42 -10.32
CA ALA A 82 8.99 1.49 -10.27
C ALA A 82 9.59 0.13 -9.85
N LEU A 83 9.05 -0.50 -8.81
CA LEU A 83 9.45 -1.83 -8.32
C LEU A 83 9.26 -2.90 -9.40
N ARG A 84 8.06 -2.95 -10.02
CA ARG A 84 7.73 -3.91 -11.07
C ARG A 84 8.64 -3.75 -12.30
N ASN A 85 8.85 -2.52 -12.76
CA ASN A 85 9.68 -2.22 -13.94
C ASN A 85 11.16 -2.53 -13.71
N ALA A 86 11.65 -2.38 -12.48
CA ALA A 86 13.00 -2.77 -12.10
C ALA A 86 13.16 -4.30 -11.93
N GLY A 87 12.09 -5.09 -12.09
CA GLY A 87 12.13 -6.55 -11.95
C GLY A 87 12.36 -7.02 -10.51
N LEU A 88 12.11 -6.17 -9.51
CA LEU A 88 12.35 -6.47 -8.11
C LEU A 88 11.33 -7.47 -7.56
N ASN A 89 11.74 -8.22 -6.55
CA ASN A 89 10.90 -9.15 -5.81
C ASN A 89 10.39 -8.49 -4.52
N THR A 90 9.31 -9.03 -3.97
CA THR A 90 8.80 -8.66 -2.63
C THR A 90 8.79 -9.87 -1.71
N HIS A 91 9.15 -9.63 -0.45
CA HIS A 91 9.23 -10.68 0.56
C HIS A 91 8.72 -10.20 1.92
N LEU A 92 7.97 -11.07 2.58
CA LEU A 92 7.54 -10.92 3.96
C LEU A 92 8.21 -11.96 4.85
N THR A 93 8.88 -11.51 5.91
CA THR A 93 9.43 -12.38 6.95
C THR A 93 8.33 -12.81 7.91
N ALA A 94 8.63 -13.74 8.82
CA ALA A 94 7.65 -14.21 9.82
C ALA A 94 7.21 -13.11 10.81
N GLN A 95 7.88 -11.95 10.82
CA GLN A 95 7.58 -10.79 11.66
C GLN A 95 7.03 -9.61 10.84
N SER A 96 6.84 -9.78 9.54
CA SER A 96 6.29 -8.74 8.68
C SER A 96 4.79 -8.60 8.93
N GLU A 97 4.34 -7.36 8.99
CA GLU A 97 2.93 -7.02 9.01
C GLU A 97 2.69 -5.86 8.05
N ILE A 98 1.91 -6.12 7.00
CA ILE A 98 1.62 -5.11 5.98
C ILE A 98 0.11 -4.90 5.88
N TYR A 99 -0.28 -3.64 5.77
CA TYR A 99 -1.67 -3.22 5.75
C TYR A 99 -1.92 -2.23 4.61
N SER A 100 -3.17 -2.16 4.13
CA SER A 100 -3.61 -1.10 3.21
C SER A 100 -2.73 -0.98 1.94
N GLY A 101 -2.36 0.22 1.50
CA GLY A 101 -1.49 0.44 0.33
C GLY A 101 -0.10 -0.21 0.41
N ALA A 102 0.36 -0.65 1.58
CA ALA A 102 1.57 -1.48 1.67
C ALA A 102 1.36 -2.88 1.05
N VAL A 103 0.13 -3.40 1.10
CA VAL A 103 -0.26 -4.62 0.38
C VAL A 103 -0.20 -4.38 -1.12
N ASP A 104 -0.68 -3.26 -1.62
CA ASP A 104 -0.60 -2.95 -3.06
C ASP A 104 0.85 -2.85 -3.54
N LEU A 105 1.76 -2.29 -2.74
CA LEU A 105 3.20 -2.30 -3.03
C LEU A 105 3.77 -3.73 -3.03
N PHE A 106 3.33 -4.60 -2.12
CA PHE A 106 3.72 -6.02 -2.11
C PHE A 106 3.39 -6.72 -3.43
N LEU A 107 2.21 -6.43 -4.00
CA LEU A 107 1.74 -7.05 -5.25
C LEU A 107 2.60 -6.71 -6.47
N ALA A 108 3.34 -5.60 -6.41
CA ALA A 108 4.23 -5.17 -7.48
C ALA A 108 5.43 -6.11 -7.69
N GLY A 109 5.78 -6.92 -6.69
CA GLY A 109 6.89 -7.88 -6.82
C GLY A 109 6.72 -8.82 -8.01
N ASN A 110 7.81 -9.05 -8.75
CA ASN A 110 7.84 -10.03 -9.83
C ASN A 110 7.76 -11.46 -9.27
N ARG A 111 8.53 -11.73 -8.20
CA ARG A 111 8.27 -12.85 -7.28
C ARG A 111 7.78 -12.28 -5.95
N ARG A 112 6.73 -12.89 -5.41
CA ARG A 112 6.06 -12.50 -4.17
C ARG A 112 6.05 -13.68 -3.23
N SER A 113 6.68 -13.53 -2.07
CA SER A 113 6.86 -14.62 -1.11
C SER A 113 6.60 -14.17 0.31
N MET A 114 6.16 -15.09 1.15
CA MET A 114 5.99 -14.85 2.58
C MET A 114 6.45 -16.07 3.40
N ALA A 115 7.01 -15.80 4.56
CA ALA A 115 7.18 -16.80 5.61
C ALA A 115 5.90 -16.95 6.44
N ARG A 116 5.74 -18.12 7.06
CA ARG A 116 4.68 -18.38 8.03
C ARG A 116 4.82 -17.41 9.20
N GLY A 117 3.72 -16.76 9.57
CA GLY A 117 3.69 -15.74 10.63
C GLY A 117 3.53 -14.31 10.10
N ALA A 118 3.83 -14.07 8.82
CA ALA A 118 3.57 -12.77 8.20
C ALA A 118 2.07 -12.44 8.13
N VAL A 119 1.72 -11.17 8.34
CA VAL A 119 0.35 -10.65 8.27
C VAL A 119 0.16 -9.81 7.02
N ILE A 120 -0.94 -10.06 6.31
CA ILE A 120 -1.43 -9.23 5.20
C ILE A 120 -2.84 -8.79 5.58
N GLY A 121 -3.02 -7.50 5.88
CA GLY A 121 -4.31 -6.94 6.25
C GLY A 121 -4.85 -5.97 5.19
N VAL A 122 -6.14 -6.08 4.89
CA VAL A 122 -6.80 -5.27 3.85
C VAL A 122 -8.04 -4.57 4.39
N HIS A 123 -8.40 -3.45 3.78
CA HIS A 123 -9.62 -2.71 4.06
C HIS A 123 -9.98 -1.79 2.87
N SER A 124 -11.17 -1.21 2.90
CA SER A 124 -11.59 -0.16 1.96
C SER A 124 -10.79 1.13 2.17
N TRP A 125 -10.54 1.91 1.13
CA TRP A 125 -10.06 3.29 1.27
C TRP A 125 -11.23 4.25 1.58
N ALA A 126 -10.91 5.47 1.98
CA ALA A 126 -11.85 6.60 2.08
C ALA A 126 -11.16 7.88 1.59
N ASP A 127 -11.91 8.76 0.93
CA ASP A 127 -11.36 9.95 0.26
C ASP A 127 -11.85 11.29 0.88
N GLY A 128 -12.42 11.21 2.08
CA GLY A 128 -13.03 12.35 2.77
C GLY A 128 -14.46 12.69 2.33
N PHE A 129 -14.94 12.13 1.22
CA PHE A 129 -16.35 12.23 0.79
C PHE A 129 -17.14 10.97 1.14
N GLY A 130 -16.49 9.81 1.09
CA GLY A 130 -17.13 8.55 1.48
C GLY A 130 -16.16 7.37 1.56
N GLU A 131 -16.71 6.24 2.01
CA GLU A 131 -16.06 4.94 1.96
C GLU A 131 -16.00 4.45 0.51
N GLY A 132 -14.84 3.95 0.09
CA GLY A 132 -14.66 3.35 -1.23
C GLY A 132 -15.70 2.28 -1.54
N ALA A 133 -16.06 1.45 -0.56
CA ALA A 133 -17.11 0.43 -0.68
C ALA A 133 -18.51 0.97 -1.01
N ALA A 134 -18.78 2.24 -0.71
CA ALA A 134 -20.07 2.89 -0.96
C ALA A 134 -20.19 3.49 -2.37
N TYR A 135 -19.08 3.63 -3.09
CA TYR A 135 -19.11 4.13 -4.47
C TYR A 135 -19.73 3.09 -5.42
N PRO A 136 -20.48 3.52 -6.46
CA PRO A 136 -20.91 2.63 -7.53
C PRO A 136 -19.73 1.93 -8.19
N ARG A 137 -19.87 0.66 -8.55
CA ARG A 137 -18.78 -0.16 -9.10
C ARG A 137 -18.12 0.43 -10.37
N ASP A 138 -18.85 1.22 -11.14
CA ASP A 138 -18.39 1.90 -12.36
C ASP A 138 -17.88 3.34 -12.13
N ALA A 139 -17.87 3.79 -10.88
CA ALA A 139 -17.36 5.10 -10.46
C ALA A 139 -15.88 5.26 -10.88
N ARG A 140 -15.50 6.51 -11.21
CA ARG A 140 -14.16 6.80 -11.74
C ARG A 140 -13.07 6.61 -10.69
N GLU A 141 -13.43 6.77 -9.42
CA GLU A 141 -12.61 6.63 -8.23
C GLU A 141 -11.99 5.23 -8.14
N HIS A 142 -12.67 4.20 -8.64
CA HIS A 142 -12.14 2.83 -8.68
C HIS A 142 -11.10 2.60 -9.78
N ARG A 143 -11.05 3.44 -10.83
CA ARG A 143 -10.34 3.11 -12.08
C ARG A 143 -8.85 2.87 -11.88
N GLY A 144 -8.18 3.73 -11.10
CA GLY A 144 -6.75 3.62 -10.84
C GLY A 144 -6.39 2.32 -10.12
N ASN A 145 -7.07 2.05 -9.00
CA ASN A 145 -6.86 0.84 -8.22
C ASN A 145 -7.22 -0.43 -8.99
N VAL A 146 -8.33 -0.43 -9.74
CA VAL A 146 -8.72 -1.53 -10.63
C VAL A 146 -7.66 -1.81 -11.70
N ALA A 147 -7.11 -0.76 -12.31
CA ALA A 147 -6.04 -0.90 -13.30
C ALA A 147 -4.76 -1.46 -12.65
N TYR A 148 -4.33 -0.87 -11.54
CA TYR A 148 -3.15 -1.30 -10.81
C TYR A 148 -3.23 -2.77 -10.40
N THR A 149 -4.33 -3.20 -9.77
CA THR A 149 -4.48 -4.61 -9.37
C THR A 149 -4.50 -5.55 -10.57
N ARG A 150 -5.08 -5.14 -11.72
CA ARG A 150 -5.02 -5.93 -12.96
C ARG A 150 -3.60 -6.05 -13.48
N ASP A 151 -2.82 -5.00 -13.47
CA ASP A 151 -1.42 -5.03 -13.93
C ASP A 151 -0.55 -5.90 -13.01
N MET A 152 -0.87 -5.95 -11.72
CA MET A 152 -0.11 -6.74 -10.76
C MET A 152 -0.51 -8.22 -10.67
N LEU A 153 -1.80 -8.53 -10.81
CA LEU A 153 -2.37 -9.87 -10.58
C LEU A 153 -3.09 -10.48 -11.79
N GLY A 154 -3.23 -9.75 -12.90
CA GLY A 154 -4.03 -10.16 -14.06
C GLY A 154 -5.55 -10.08 -13.86
N SER A 155 -6.01 -9.61 -12.70
CA SER A 155 -7.43 -9.51 -12.35
C SER A 155 -7.67 -8.41 -11.33
N ALA A 156 -8.86 -7.78 -11.37
CA ALA A 156 -9.31 -6.83 -10.35
C ALA A 156 -10.04 -7.52 -9.18
N ALA A 157 -10.15 -8.85 -9.17
CA ALA A 157 -10.93 -9.57 -8.15
C ALA A 157 -10.45 -9.28 -6.72
N PHE A 158 -9.13 -9.16 -6.53
CA PHE A 158 -8.55 -8.84 -5.23
C PHE A 158 -8.96 -7.44 -4.75
N TYR A 159 -8.95 -6.44 -5.63
CA TYR A 159 -9.40 -5.09 -5.30
C TYR A 159 -10.85 -5.05 -4.81
N TRP A 160 -11.74 -5.76 -5.51
CA TRP A 160 -13.15 -5.79 -5.12
C TRP A 160 -13.38 -6.54 -3.80
N PHE A 161 -12.51 -7.51 -3.50
CA PHE A 161 -12.52 -8.19 -2.22
C PHE A 161 -12.03 -7.27 -1.10
N SER A 162 -10.87 -6.62 -1.25
CA SER A 162 -10.32 -5.75 -0.21
C SER A 162 -11.28 -4.63 0.17
N LEU A 163 -11.97 -4.06 -0.83
CA LEU A 163 -12.99 -3.03 -0.64
C LEU A 163 -14.16 -3.48 0.24
N GLN A 164 -14.48 -4.77 0.26
CA GLN A 164 -15.62 -5.33 1.02
C GLN A 164 -15.20 -6.06 2.30
N ALA A 165 -13.91 -6.32 2.47
CA ALA A 165 -13.38 -7.12 3.57
C ALA A 165 -13.49 -6.38 4.92
N ALA A 166 -13.24 -5.07 4.93
CA ALA A 166 -13.39 -4.20 6.09
C ALA A 166 -13.63 -2.74 5.66
N PRO A 167 -14.31 -1.91 6.47
CA PRO A 167 -14.40 -0.47 6.23
C PRO A 167 -13.03 0.21 6.41
N SER A 168 -12.87 1.46 5.96
CA SER A 168 -11.59 2.20 6.06
C SER A 168 -11.03 2.37 7.46
N SER A 169 -11.89 2.26 8.47
CA SER A 169 -11.54 2.33 9.90
C SER A 169 -11.22 0.97 10.54
N GLY A 170 -11.32 -0.12 9.78
CA GLY A 170 -11.06 -1.48 10.25
C GLY A 170 -9.97 -2.18 9.45
N ILE A 171 -9.64 -3.40 9.84
CA ILE A 171 -8.67 -4.25 9.15
C ILE A 171 -9.23 -5.67 9.08
N HIS A 172 -9.20 -6.26 7.89
CA HIS A 172 -9.39 -7.69 7.69
C HIS A 172 -8.03 -8.35 7.46
N GLU A 173 -7.54 -9.08 8.46
CA GLU A 173 -6.35 -9.93 8.29
C GLU A 173 -6.70 -11.13 7.41
N MET A 174 -6.01 -11.24 6.28
CA MET A 174 -6.30 -12.27 5.30
C MET A 174 -5.92 -13.67 5.80
N THR A 175 -6.83 -14.61 5.59
CA THR A 175 -6.54 -16.03 5.79
C THR A 175 -5.60 -16.57 4.70
N GLN A 176 -4.89 -17.66 4.98
CA GLN A 176 -4.10 -18.37 3.96
C GLN A 176 -4.93 -18.78 2.74
N ALA A 177 -6.21 -19.12 2.94
CA ALA A 177 -7.12 -19.48 1.86
C ALA A 177 -7.44 -18.29 0.96
N GLU A 178 -7.61 -17.09 1.51
CA GLU A 178 -7.83 -15.86 0.74
C GLU A 178 -6.57 -15.42 0.00
N ILE A 179 -5.40 -15.49 0.66
CA ILE A 179 -4.10 -15.21 0.04
C ILE A 179 -3.89 -16.11 -1.19
N ALA A 180 -4.20 -17.40 -1.06
CA ALA A 180 -4.13 -18.35 -2.16
C ALA A 180 -5.18 -18.07 -3.25
N ARG A 181 -6.44 -17.81 -2.85
CA ARG A 181 -7.56 -17.52 -3.77
C ARG A 181 -7.26 -16.35 -4.70
N TYR A 182 -6.61 -15.31 -4.20
CA TYR A 182 -6.29 -14.10 -4.97
C TYR A 182 -4.88 -14.10 -5.58
N GLY A 183 -4.10 -15.16 -5.39
CA GLY A 183 -2.78 -15.30 -6.03
C GLY A 183 -1.77 -14.25 -5.57
N LEU A 184 -1.83 -13.83 -4.29
CA LEU A 184 -0.92 -12.79 -3.79
C LEU A 184 0.53 -13.27 -3.74
N LEU A 185 0.75 -14.58 -3.64
CA LEU A 185 2.07 -15.20 -3.68
C LEU A 185 2.33 -15.86 -5.03
N THR A 186 3.59 -15.84 -5.45
CA THR A 186 4.09 -16.62 -6.60
C THR A 186 4.87 -17.85 -6.14
N GLU A 187 4.95 -18.08 -4.83
CA GLU A 187 5.67 -19.19 -4.21
C GLU A 187 4.86 -19.74 -3.02
N PRO A 188 5.05 -21.01 -2.63
CA PRO A 188 4.47 -21.54 -1.41
C PRO A 188 4.95 -20.79 -0.16
N ILE A 189 4.09 -20.71 0.86
CA ILE A 189 4.47 -20.19 2.18
C ILE A 189 5.61 -21.05 2.75
N ARG A 190 6.69 -20.40 3.17
CA ARG A 190 7.85 -21.06 3.77
C ARG A 190 7.73 -21.08 5.28
N ASN A 191 8.26 -22.13 5.92
CA ASN A 191 8.41 -22.18 7.38
C ASN A 191 9.67 -21.45 7.83
#